data_AF-A0A7K8TKJ4-F1
#
_entry.id   AF-A0A7K8TKJ4-F1
#
_cell.length_a   1.000
_cell.length_b   1.000
_cell.length_c   1.000
_cell.angle_alpha   90.00
_cell.angle_beta   90.00
_cell.angle_gamma   90.00
#
_symmetry.space_group_name_H-M   'P 1'
#
loop_
_entity.id
_entity.type
_entity.pdbx_description
1 polymer ?
#
loop_
_entity_poly.entity_id
_entity_poly.type
_entity_poly.pdbx_seq_one_letter_code
_entity_poly.pdbx_strand_id
1 'polypeptide(L)'
;IASDGQVFVKFGRIIAKHCLDKRCSAELLCAAEQTHTISSQLGIVARVKAVTAESKSSSELLVSNAQNLIQAVLHVLKAAEAACVKGLQQPPPDPEEEEVAAFCMQWRKNLLWHRTKESLNSDRDELGLRKTQASAEPTLTAMVQEQSPQTKNTPKHPKPIKGHTIMDSHL
;
A
#
# COMPACT_ATOMS: atom_id res chain seq x y z
N ILE A 1 -9.86 9.46 -7.48
CA ILE A 1 -10.38 8.99 -6.16
C ILE A 1 -11.52 7.97 -6.34
N ALA A 2 -12.74 8.37 -6.74
CA ALA A 2 -13.87 7.44 -6.86
C ALA A 2 -13.64 6.31 -7.90
N SER A 3 -13.00 6.64 -9.03
CA SER A 3 -12.59 5.66 -10.05
C SER A 3 -11.52 4.71 -9.50
N ASP A 4 -10.53 5.24 -8.80
CA ASP A 4 -9.43 4.50 -8.16
C ASP A 4 -9.98 3.50 -7.13
N GLY A 5 -11.04 3.87 -6.41
CA GLY A 5 -11.79 2.96 -5.54
C GLY A 5 -12.26 1.68 -6.25
N GLN A 6 -12.69 1.77 -7.52
CA GLN A 6 -13.10 0.59 -8.29
C GLN A 6 -11.93 -0.33 -8.66
N VAL A 7 -10.69 0.20 -8.75
CA VAL A 7 -9.49 -0.63 -8.93
C VAL A 7 -9.31 -1.54 -7.72
N PHE A 8 -9.44 -1.00 -6.50
CA PHE A 8 -9.38 -1.81 -5.27
C PHE A 8 -10.55 -2.78 -5.13
N VAL A 9 -11.77 -2.43 -5.59
CA VAL A 9 -12.91 -3.37 -5.66
C VAL A 9 -12.58 -4.55 -6.57
N LYS A 10 -12.00 -4.29 -7.75
CA LYS A 10 -11.64 -5.33 -8.72
C LYS A 10 -10.52 -6.23 -8.20
N PHE A 11 -9.45 -5.63 -7.68
CA PHE A 11 -8.35 -6.30 -6.98
C PHE A 11 -8.85 -7.23 -5.87
N GLY A 12 -9.70 -6.73 -4.96
CA GLY A 12 -10.25 -7.52 -3.85
C GLY A 12 -11.09 -8.70 -4.34
N ARG A 13 -11.91 -8.51 -5.38
CA ARG A 13 -12.72 -9.59 -5.99
C ARG A 13 -11.86 -10.68 -6.64
N ILE A 14 -10.80 -10.31 -7.35
CA ILE A 14 -9.86 -11.26 -7.98
C ILE A 14 -9.17 -12.11 -6.90
N ILE A 15 -8.68 -11.50 -5.82
CA ILE A 15 -8.04 -12.25 -4.73
C ILE A 15 -9.05 -13.11 -3.97
N ALA A 16 -10.27 -12.61 -3.73
CA ALA A 16 -11.32 -13.37 -3.07
C ALA A 16 -11.74 -14.62 -3.86
N LYS A 17 -11.81 -14.52 -5.20
CA LYS A 17 -12.04 -15.64 -6.14
C LYS A 17 -10.99 -16.74 -5.98
N HIS A 18 -9.72 -16.37 -5.86
CA HIS A 18 -8.59 -17.30 -5.80
C HIS A 18 -8.17 -17.72 -4.39
N CYS A 19 -8.76 -17.15 -3.32
CA CYS A 19 -8.36 -17.45 -1.96
C CYS A 19 -8.77 -18.88 -1.53
N LEU A 20 -7.82 -19.61 -0.94
CA LEU A 20 -8.04 -20.96 -0.41
C LEU A 20 -8.86 -20.96 0.89
N ASP A 21 -8.75 -19.92 1.71
CA ASP A 21 -9.48 -19.77 2.97
C ASP A 21 -10.83 -19.07 2.72
N LYS A 22 -11.93 -19.79 2.96
CA LYS A 22 -13.28 -19.28 2.71
C LYS A 22 -13.70 -18.13 3.62
N ARG A 23 -13.13 -18.01 4.81
CA ARG A 23 -13.40 -16.88 5.72
C ARG A 23 -12.70 -15.62 5.21
N CYS A 24 -11.42 -15.72 4.85
CA CYS A 24 -10.69 -14.59 4.26
C CYS A 24 -11.28 -14.17 2.91
N SER A 25 -11.73 -15.11 2.07
CA SER A 25 -12.46 -14.85 0.82
C SER A 25 -13.74 -14.02 1.07
N ALA A 26 -14.58 -14.43 2.03
CA ALA A 26 -15.82 -13.73 2.36
C ALA A 26 -15.59 -12.34 2.99
N GLU A 27 -14.60 -12.22 3.88
CA GLU A 27 -14.20 -10.96 4.51
C GLU A 27 -13.70 -9.94 3.47
N LEU A 28 -12.85 -10.39 2.54
CA LEU A 28 -12.32 -9.56 1.45
C LEU A 28 -13.41 -9.15 0.45
N LEU A 29 -14.36 -10.04 0.14
CA LEU A 29 -15.50 -9.71 -0.71
C LEU A 29 -16.40 -8.64 -0.06
N CYS A 30 -16.70 -8.77 1.24
CA CYS A 30 -17.44 -7.78 2.02
C CYS A 30 -16.73 -6.41 2.03
N ALA A 31 -15.41 -6.38 2.25
CA ALA A 31 -14.62 -5.16 2.18
C ALA A 31 -14.64 -4.51 0.78
N ALA A 32 -14.62 -5.30 -0.29
CA ALA A 32 -14.75 -4.81 -1.67
C ALA A 32 -16.15 -4.25 -1.96
N GLU A 33 -17.23 -4.88 -1.46
CA GLU A 33 -18.61 -4.38 -1.61
C GLU A 33 -18.84 -3.08 -0.83
N GLN A 34 -18.29 -2.97 0.38
CA GLN A 34 -18.27 -1.73 1.16
C GLN A 34 -17.53 -0.61 0.40
N THR A 35 -16.37 -0.91 -0.17
CA THR A 35 -15.57 0.04 -0.98
C THR A 35 -16.32 0.50 -2.23
N HIS A 36 -17.03 -0.41 -2.92
CA HIS A 36 -17.86 -0.09 -4.08
C HIS A 36 -19.02 0.84 -3.71
N THR A 37 -19.69 0.57 -2.58
CA THR A 37 -20.79 1.38 -2.06
C THR A 37 -20.33 2.80 -1.73
N ILE A 38 -19.22 2.95 -1.00
CA ILE A 38 -18.68 4.26 -0.63
C ILE A 38 -18.18 5.01 -1.89
N SER A 39 -17.51 4.33 -2.83
CA SER A 39 -17.11 4.95 -4.11
C SER A 39 -18.29 5.53 -4.89
N SER A 40 -19.43 4.84 -4.88
CA SER A 40 -20.67 5.31 -5.51
C SER A 40 -21.27 6.52 -4.77
N GLN A 41 -21.27 6.50 -3.44
CA GLN A 41 -21.66 7.67 -2.63
C GLN A 41 -20.77 8.88 -2.90
N LEU A 42 -19.45 8.68 -3.01
CA LEU A 42 -18.49 9.77 -3.30
C LEU A 42 -18.81 10.42 -4.64
N GLY A 43 -19.11 9.62 -5.67
CA GLY A 43 -19.51 10.12 -6.98
C GLY A 43 -20.82 10.92 -6.95
N ILE A 44 -21.79 10.55 -6.11
CA ILE A 44 -23.03 11.31 -5.91
C ILE A 44 -22.73 12.63 -5.19
N VAL A 45 -22.03 12.58 -4.06
CA VAL A 45 -21.71 13.77 -3.23
C VAL A 45 -20.86 14.77 -4.02
N ALA A 46 -19.91 14.30 -4.84
CA ALA A 46 -19.11 15.16 -5.71
C ALA A 46 -19.97 15.89 -6.77
N ARG A 47 -20.96 15.21 -7.38
CA ARG A 47 -21.91 15.85 -8.30
C ARG A 47 -22.81 16.86 -7.59
N VAL A 48 -23.32 16.53 -6.39
CA VAL A 48 -24.08 17.48 -5.56
C VAL A 48 -23.23 18.69 -5.20
N LYS A 49 -21.95 18.50 -4.86
CA LYS A 49 -21.04 19.59 -4.54
C LYS A 49 -20.78 20.51 -5.72
N ALA A 50 -20.63 19.95 -6.93
CA ALA A 50 -20.44 20.72 -8.16
C ALA A 50 -21.61 21.68 -8.44
N VAL A 51 -22.85 21.29 -8.12
CA VAL A 51 -24.05 22.16 -8.27
C VAL A 51 -24.36 22.99 -7.01
N THR A 52 -23.70 22.75 -5.88
CA THR A 52 -23.83 23.50 -4.62
C THR A 52 -22.48 24.05 -4.15
N ALA A 53 -21.78 24.73 -5.06
CA ALA A 53 -20.39 25.15 -4.89
C ALA A 53 -20.11 25.94 -3.60
N GLU A 54 -21.04 26.78 -3.15
CA GLU A 54 -20.91 27.60 -1.93
C GLU A 54 -21.33 26.87 -0.65
N SER A 55 -22.00 25.72 -0.73
CA SER A 55 -22.48 24.98 0.45
C SER A 55 -21.33 24.38 1.26
N LYS A 56 -21.11 24.91 2.47
CA LYS A 56 -20.14 24.35 3.44
C LYS A 56 -20.47 22.91 3.84
N SER A 57 -21.75 22.62 4.09
CA SER A 57 -22.23 21.28 4.45
C SER A 57 -21.93 20.25 3.36
N SER A 58 -22.08 20.62 2.08
CA SER A 58 -21.70 19.74 0.97
C SER A 58 -20.19 19.45 0.92
N SER A 59 -19.34 20.41 1.29
CA SER A 59 -17.90 20.20 1.41
C SER A 59 -17.54 19.24 2.54
N GLU A 60 -18.18 19.37 3.70
CA GLU A 60 -17.97 18.50 4.87
C GLU A 60 -18.37 17.04 4.56
N LEU A 61 -19.51 16.84 3.90
CA LEU A 61 -19.94 15.52 3.41
C LEU A 61 -18.96 14.91 2.39
N LEU A 62 -18.38 15.72 1.50
CA LEU A 62 -17.40 15.26 0.51
C LEU A 62 -16.10 14.78 1.18
N VAL A 63 -15.60 15.53 2.16
CA VAL A 63 -14.39 15.15 2.93
C VAL A 63 -14.64 13.88 3.74
N SER A 64 -15.77 13.79 4.45
CA SER A 64 -16.13 12.59 5.21
C SER A 64 -16.23 11.35 4.31
N ASN A 65 -16.86 11.47 3.14
CA ASN A 65 -16.98 10.34 2.23
C ASN A 65 -15.64 9.92 1.60
N ALA A 66 -14.75 10.88 1.30
CA ALA A 66 -13.39 10.59 0.85
C ALA A 66 -12.54 9.88 1.92
N GLN A 67 -12.65 10.30 3.19
CA GLN A 67 -12.01 9.62 4.32
C GLN A 67 -12.53 8.19 4.50
N ASN A 68 -13.86 7.99 4.43
CA ASN A 68 -14.48 6.66 4.50
C ASN A 68 -13.98 5.74 3.36
N LEU A 69 -13.79 6.28 2.15
CA LEU A 69 -13.25 5.50 1.04
C LEU A 69 -11.80 5.07 1.27
N ILE A 70 -10.96 5.95 1.80
CA ILE A 70 -9.56 5.62 2.15
C ILE A 70 -9.52 4.51 3.22
N GLN A 71 -10.40 4.56 4.23
CA GLN A 71 -10.48 3.50 5.24
C GLN A 71 -11.00 2.17 4.67
N ALA A 72 -11.97 2.19 3.75
CA ALA A 72 -12.47 1.00 3.08
C ALA A 72 -11.41 0.35 2.18
N VAL A 73 -10.65 1.15 1.42
CA VAL A 73 -9.50 0.69 0.63
C VAL A 73 -8.41 0.07 1.52
N LEU A 74 -8.09 0.69 2.65
CA LEU A 74 -7.14 0.13 3.62
C LEU A 74 -7.65 -1.20 4.22
N HIS A 75 -8.96 -1.34 4.42
CA HIS A 75 -9.57 -2.59 4.86
C HIS A 75 -9.46 -3.70 3.79
N VAL A 76 -9.71 -3.39 2.52
CA VAL A 76 -9.49 -4.31 1.39
C VAL A 76 -8.04 -4.78 1.33
N LEU A 77 -7.07 -3.87 1.49
CA LEU A 77 -5.65 -4.23 1.48
C LEU A 77 -5.27 -5.17 2.64
N LYS A 78 -5.75 -4.91 3.86
CA LYS A 78 -5.52 -5.79 5.03
C LYS A 78 -6.18 -7.16 4.89
N ALA A 79 -7.41 -7.22 4.37
CA ALA A 79 -8.09 -8.49 4.10
C ALA A 79 -7.38 -9.28 2.97
N ALA A 80 -6.82 -8.58 1.97
CA ALA A 80 -5.99 -9.19 0.93
C ALA A 80 -4.65 -9.72 1.48
N GLU A 81 -3.97 -9.01 2.39
CA GLU A 81 -2.78 -9.51 3.11
C GLU A 81 -3.09 -10.83 3.84
N ALA A 82 -4.20 -10.87 4.58
CA ALA A 82 -4.66 -12.09 5.27
C ALA A 82 -4.93 -13.25 4.29
N ALA A 83 -5.66 -12.99 3.20
CA ALA A 83 -5.92 -13.98 2.15
C ALA A 83 -4.62 -14.52 1.50
N CYS A 84 -3.64 -13.64 1.23
CA CYS A 84 -2.35 -14.01 0.65
C CYS A 84 -1.49 -14.89 1.58
N VAL A 85 -1.56 -14.64 2.90
CA VAL A 85 -0.90 -15.49 3.93
C VAL A 85 -1.54 -16.86 4.02
N LYS A 86 -2.88 -16.96 3.93
CA LYS A 86 -3.60 -18.25 3.88
C LYS A 86 -3.34 -19.03 2.60
N GLY A 87 -3.06 -18.32 1.51
CA GLY A 87 -2.69 -18.88 0.21
C GLY A 87 -3.77 -18.66 -0.85
N LEU A 88 -3.30 -18.48 -2.08
CA LEU A 88 -4.12 -18.30 -3.27
C LEU A 88 -3.91 -19.50 -4.20
N GLN A 89 -4.94 -19.83 -4.96
CA GLN A 89 -4.85 -20.73 -6.12
C GLN A 89 -4.04 -20.04 -7.22
N GLN A 90 -3.45 -20.84 -8.12
CA GLN A 90 -2.89 -20.31 -9.36
C GLN A 90 -4.05 -19.81 -10.23
N PRO A 91 -4.03 -18.54 -10.70
CA PRO A 91 -5.09 -18.04 -11.56
C PRO A 91 -5.08 -18.76 -12.92
N PRO A 92 -6.21 -18.78 -13.64
CA PRO A 92 -6.23 -19.13 -15.06
C PRO A 92 -5.41 -18.09 -15.87
N PRO A 93 -5.09 -18.36 -17.15
CA PRO A 93 -4.36 -17.43 -18.01
C PRO A 93 -5.25 -16.25 -18.47
N ASP A 94 -5.68 -15.45 -17.51
CA ASP A 94 -6.23 -14.11 -17.69
C ASP A 94 -5.14 -13.08 -17.30
N PRO A 95 -4.76 -12.14 -18.18
CA PRO A 95 -3.62 -11.24 -17.92
C PRO A 95 -3.76 -10.38 -16.66
N GLU A 96 -4.98 -10.03 -16.27
CA GLU A 96 -5.25 -9.15 -15.12
C GLU A 96 -5.30 -9.94 -13.81
N GLU A 97 -5.90 -11.14 -13.84
CA GLU A 97 -5.81 -12.05 -12.68
C GLU A 97 -4.38 -12.53 -12.43
N GLU A 98 -3.57 -12.69 -13.49
CA GLU A 98 -2.13 -12.97 -13.40
C GLU A 98 -1.33 -11.80 -12.80
N GLU A 99 -1.56 -10.56 -13.23
CA GLU A 99 -0.89 -9.37 -12.67
C GLU A 99 -1.17 -9.22 -11.17
N VAL A 100 -2.44 -9.34 -10.76
CA VAL A 100 -2.84 -9.27 -9.35
C VAL A 100 -2.20 -10.40 -8.54
N ALA A 101 -2.16 -11.63 -9.07
CA ALA A 101 -1.50 -12.75 -8.40
C ALA A 101 0.02 -12.52 -8.29
N ALA A 102 0.67 -11.99 -9.33
CA ALA A 102 2.10 -11.67 -9.32
C ALA A 102 2.44 -10.61 -8.26
N PHE A 103 1.64 -9.55 -8.14
CA PHE A 103 1.78 -8.53 -7.09
C PHE A 103 1.66 -9.13 -5.69
N CYS A 104 0.65 -9.96 -5.44
CA CYS A 104 0.44 -10.67 -4.18
C CYS A 104 1.57 -11.66 -3.85
N MET A 105 2.09 -12.38 -4.86
CA MET A 105 3.25 -13.27 -4.70
C MET A 105 4.52 -12.49 -4.36
N GLN A 106 4.74 -11.33 -4.97
CA GLN A 106 5.88 -10.46 -4.66
C GLN A 106 5.80 -9.90 -3.23
N TRP A 107 4.61 -9.48 -2.76
CA TRP A 107 4.42 -9.08 -1.37
C TRP A 107 4.72 -10.24 -0.40
N ARG A 108 4.15 -11.43 -0.65
CA ARG A 108 4.38 -12.61 0.18
C ARG A 108 5.86 -13.03 0.22
N LYS A 109 6.59 -12.84 -0.88
CA LYS A 109 8.05 -13.04 -0.94
C LYS A 109 8.79 -12.04 -0.05
N ASN A 110 8.43 -10.75 -0.11
CA ASN A 110 9.00 -9.71 0.76
C ASN A 110 8.73 -10.00 2.24
N LEU A 111 7.50 -10.42 2.57
CA LEU A 111 7.07 -10.82 3.90
C LEU A 111 7.89 -12.00 4.46
N LEU A 112 8.12 -13.03 3.64
CA LEU A 112 8.95 -14.17 4.02
C LEU A 112 10.39 -13.73 4.30
N TRP A 113 10.99 -12.92 3.43
CA TRP A 113 12.34 -12.38 3.66
C TRP A 113 12.45 -11.54 4.93
N HIS A 114 11.45 -10.69 5.23
CA HIS A 114 11.39 -9.93 6.47
C HIS A 114 11.42 -10.85 7.69
N ARG A 115 10.50 -11.82 7.73
CA ARG A 115 10.37 -12.76 8.85
C ARG A 115 11.58 -13.68 9.01
N THR A 116 12.25 -14.08 7.92
CA THR A 116 13.53 -14.80 7.98
C THR A 116 14.64 -13.90 8.55
N LYS A 117 14.72 -12.63 8.17
CA LYS A 117 15.70 -11.68 8.71
C LYS A 117 15.47 -11.44 10.22
N GLU A 118 14.22 -11.31 10.64
CA GLU A 118 13.86 -11.16 12.06
C GLU A 118 14.12 -12.44 12.87
N SER A 119 13.87 -13.62 12.32
CA SER A 119 14.10 -14.89 13.02
C SER A 119 15.59 -15.17 13.27
N LEU A 120 16.48 -14.57 12.47
CA LEU A 120 17.92 -14.54 12.64
C LEU A 120 18.42 -13.44 13.59
N ASN A 121 17.55 -12.52 14.06
CA ASN A 121 17.97 -11.51 15.02
C ASN A 121 18.26 -12.13 16.39
N SER A 122 19.49 -11.95 16.87
CA SER A 122 19.94 -12.38 18.20
C SER A 122 19.77 -11.33 19.28
N ASP A 123 19.44 -10.08 18.92
CA ASP A 123 19.27 -8.98 19.88
C ASP A 123 18.09 -9.26 20.84
N ARG A 124 18.31 -8.96 22.12
CA ARG A 124 17.40 -9.24 23.24
C ARG A 124 17.11 -7.96 24.02
N ASP A 125 15.92 -7.83 24.58
CA ASP A 125 15.62 -6.80 25.57
C ASP A 125 16.01 -7.24 26.99
N GLU A 126 15.80 -6.35 27.97
CA GLU A 126 16.08 -6.59 29.39
C GLU A 126 15.27 -7.76 29.99
N LEU A 127 14.21 -8.21 29.30
CA LEU A 127 13.37 -9.36 29.69
C LEU A 127 13.79 -10.65 28.95
N GLY A 128 14.83 -10.61 28.13
CA GLY A 128 15.30 -11.73 27.33
C GLY A 128 14.40 -12.06 26.12
N LEU A 129 13.45 -11.20 25.77
CA LEU A 129 12.65 -11.35 24.55
C LEU A 129 13.47 -10.86 23.35
N ARG A 130 13.28 -11.46 22.17
CA ARG A 130 13.99 -11.00 20.96
C ARG A 130 13.44 -9.64 20.55
N LYS A 131 14.31 -8.65 20.35
CA LYS A 131 13.87 -7.35 19.82
C LYS A 131 13.41 -7.52 18.37
N THR A 132 12.18 -7.12 18.08
CA THR A 132 11.80 -6.78 16.70
C THR A 132 12.51 -5.47 16.34
N GLN A 133 13.15 -5.42 15.17
CA GLN A 133 13.80 -4.20 14.71
C GLN A 133 12.74 -3.13 14.41
N ALA A 134 13.08 -1.84 14.51
CA ALA A 134 12.15 -0.73 14.22
C ALA A 134 11.72 -0.60 12.74
N SER A 135 12.04 -1.59 11.90
CA SER A 135 11.57 -1.70 10.52
C SER A 135 10.13 -2.19 10.52
N ALA A 136 9.23 -1.48 9.86
CA ALA A 136 7.85 -1.94 9.72
C ALA A 136 7.77 -3.24 8.89
N GLU A 137 6.89 -4.16 9.28
CA GLU A 137 6.56 -5.35 8.49
C GLU A 137 6.02 -4.93 7.11
N PRO A 138 6.42 -5.57 6.00
CA PRO A 138 5.97 -5.17 4.67
C PRO A 138 4.46 -5.37 4.51
N THR A 139 3.77 -4.31 4.10
CA THR A 139 2.33 -4.29 3.81
C THR A 139 2.08 -4.09 2.31
N LEU A 140 0.92 -4.56 1.82
CA LEU A 140 0.45 -4.20 0.47
C LEU A 140 0.26 -2.68 0.36
N THR A 141 -0.16 -2.04 1.45
CA THR A 141 -0.31 -0.57 1.52
C THR A 141 1.00 0.16 1.23
N ALA A 142 2.13 -0.29 1.80
CA ALA A 142 3.44 0.29 1.52
C ALA A 142 3.86 0.06 0.05
N MET A 143 3.67 -1.16 -0.47
CA MET A 143 4.01 -1.49 -1.86
C MET A 143 3.22 -0.67 -2.90
N VAL A 144 1.94 -0.39 -2.65
CA VAL A 144 1.12 0.51 -3.49
C VAL A 144 1.66 1.95 -3.47
N GLN A 145 2.17 2.42 -2.33
CA GLN A 145 2.74 3.77 -2.22
C GLN A 145 4.12 3.88 -2.88
N GLU A 146 4.95 2.85 -2.81
CA GLU A 146 6.30 2.79 -3.41
C GLU A 146 6.28 2.74 -4.94
N GLN A 147 5.19 2.23 -5.55
CA GLN A 147 5.02 2.19 -7.02
C GLN A 147 4.58 3.54 -7.62
N SER A 148 4.11 4.50 -6.81
CA SER A 148 3.85 5.85 -7.28
C SER A 148 5.17 6.56 -7.61
N PRO A 149 5.30 7.27 -8.75
CA PRO A 149 6.56 7.86 -9.21
C PRO A 149 7.01 9.02 -8.32
N GLN A 150 7.67 8.68 -7.20
CA GLN A 150 8.53 9.56 -6.43
C GLN A 150 9.68 10.03 -7.32
N THR A 151 9.66 11.31 -7.67
CA THR A 151 10.72 11.98 -8.45
C THR A 151 12.04 11.98 -7.70
N LYS A 152 12.82 10.91 -7.84
CA LYS A 152 14.24 10.90 -7.50
C LYS A 152 15.00 11.71 -8.55
N ASN A 153 15.60 12.83 -8.15
CA ASN A 153 17.01 13.17 -8.39
C ASN A 153 17.27 14.67 -8.10
N THR A 154 17.84 14.96 -6.93
CA THR A 154 18.64 16.18 -6.70
C THR A 154 20.06 15.73 -6.31
N PRO A 155 21.09 16.02 -7.13
CA PRO A 155 22.46 15.68 -6.78
C PRO A 155 22.94 16.47 -5.56
N LYS A 156 23.45 15.78 -4.52
CA LYS A 156 24.14 16.45 -3.42
C LYS A 156 25.51 16.94 -3.91
N HIS A 157 25.67 18.25 -3.99
CA HIS A 157 26.96 18.88 -4.27
C HIS A 157 27.95 18.58 -3.12
N PRO A 158 29.17 18.06 -3.39
CA PRO A 158 30.21 17.96 -2.37
C PRO A 158 30.71 19.36 -1.96
N LYS A 159 30.98 19.55 -0.68
CA LYS A 159 31.64 20.77 -0.16
C LYS A 159 33.13 20.77 -0.55
N PRO A 160 33.73 21.92 -0.90
CA PRO A 160 35.16 22.00 -1.15
C PRO A 160 35.95 21.82 0.15
N ILE A 161 36.94 20.92 0.14
CA ILE A 161 37.89 20.72 1.23
C ILE A 161 39.00 21.78 1.11
N LYS A 162 39.33 22.45 2.22
CA LYS A 162 40.50 23.33 2.31
C LYS A 162 41.79 22.49 2.27
N GLY A 163 42.69 22.80 1.33
CA GLY A 163 44.10 22.43 1.35
C GLY A 163 44.96 23.69 1.27
N HIS A 164 46.12 23.72 1.94
CA HIS A 164 46.89 24.94 2.19
C HIS A 164 48.37 24.77 1.78
N THR A 165 48.79 25.56 0.77
CA THR A 165 50.10 26.23 0.57
C THR A 165 51.43 25.41 0.46
N ILE A 166 52.42 26.01 -0.24
CA ILE A 166 53.88 25.68 -0.37
C ILE A 166 54.21 24.61 -1.45
N MET A 167 55.14 24.78 -2.42
CA MET A 167 55.96 25.94 -2.88
C MET A 167 56.45 25.76 -4.36
N ASP A 168 56.95 26.85 -4.97
CA ASP A 168 58.01 27.03 -6.01
C ASP A 168 58.10 26.20 -7.31
N SER A 169 58.20 26.92 -8.44
CA SER A 169 59.46 27.02 -9.23
C SER A 169 59.39 28.10 -10.32
N HIS A 170 60.38 29.00 -10.34
CA HIS A 170 60.72 29.87 -11.47
C HIS A 170 62.24 29.77 -11.70
N LEU A 171 62.63 29.69 -12.98
CA LEU A 171 63.99 29.49 -13.52
C LEU A 171 64.58 28.08 -13.31
#